data_AF-A0A3M0ZYD4-F1
#
_entry.id   AF-A0A3M0ZYD4-F1
#
_cell.length_a   1.000
_cell.length_b   1.000
_cell.length_c   1.000
_cell.angle_alpha   90.00
_cell.angle_beta   90.00
_cell.angle_gamma   90.00
#
_symmetry.space_group_name_H-M   'P 1'
#
loop_
_entity.id
_entity.type
_entity.pdbx_description
1 polymer ?
#
loop_
_entity_poly.entity_id
_entity_poly.type
_entity_poly.pdbx_seq_one_letter_code
_entity_poly.pdbx_strand_id
1 'polypeptide(L)'
;MQIQESPKYQLLKGVSRSAEETSGKAREASETKENKFEAMLRSLLKPDGANKVNEEELFAAILQERIKKLKGEDAAKKFSEFFNNNKAEMRRADGYVPVEDAARKALNQMVESGELSTDEGERIHAQAFKAAQLDDNKDALYDGRGSGSDPTIAVSDMEAALVSSRVMIEKFDSGEADAGKLALDGGSSALKAGVEVKASHGVDGPNGFVFKPVSESDGNLVILLPPKFSGRVKDIILKDEDGNKIEKGRSVGLTNGGRETYRYSKPGAEYPENLTVEVKLKNGKSKRYFIEHPADRYD
;
A
#
# COMPACT_ATOMS: atom_id res chain seq x y z
N MET A 1 -44.90 -25.77 57.41
CA MET A 1 -43.91 -25.42 56.37
C MET A 1 -43.98 -23.89 56.23
N GLN A 2 -43.05 -23.17 56.87
CA GLN A 2 -43.07 -21.72 57.00
C GLN A 2 -42.49 -21.07 55.74
N ILE A 3 -43.24 -20.14 55.15
CA ILE A 3 -42.81 -19.33 54.01
C ILE A 3 -42.03 -18.14 54.58
N GLN A 4 -40.74 -18.07 54.25
CA GLN A 4 -39.85 -16.97 54.57
C GLN A 4 -40.02 -15.87 53.50
N GLU A 5 -40.47 -14.69 53.90
CA GLU A 5 -40.48 -13.50 53.06
C GLU A 5 -39.08 -12.85 53.03
N SER A 6 -38.58 -12.56 51.82
CA SER A 6 -37.31 -11.87 51.59
C SER A 6 -37.52 -10.35 51.41
N PRO A 7 -36.65 -9.48 51.97
CA PRO A 7 -36.83 -8.04 51.95
C PRO A 7 -36.19 -7.33 50.74
N LYS A 8 -36.94 -6.37 50.19
CA LYS A 8 -36.55 -5.03 49.69
C LYS A 8 -35.29 -4.89 48.82
N TYR A 9 -35.50 -4.64 47.52
CA TYR A 9 -34.56 -3.90 46.68
C TYR A 9 -34.78 -2.39 46.83
N GLN A 10 -33.81 -1.71 47.44
CA GLN A 10 -33.68 -0.25 47.43
C GLN A 10 -32.71 0.19 46.34
N LEU A 11 -33.20 1.11 45.49
CA LEU A 11 -32.52 2.21 44.80
C LEU A 11 -31.00 2.13 44.56
N LEU A 12 -30.62 2.05 43.28
CA LEU A 12 -29.43 2.71 42.74
C LEU A 12 -29.86 3.59 41.55
N LYS A 13 -30.21 4.84 41.85
CA LYS A 13 -30.20 5.94 40.89
C LYS A 13 -28.94 6.76 41.15
N GLY A 14 -28.02 6.81 40.20
CA GLY A 14 -26.99 7.84 40.18
C GLY A 14 -25.64 7.42 39.62
N VAL A 15 -25.55 7.16 38.31
CA VAL A 15 -24.32 7.40 37.53
C VAL A 15 -24.72 7.64 36.06
N SER A 16 -25.02 8.88 35.69
CA SER A 16 -25.21 9.25 34.26
C SER A 16 -25.06 10.76 34.07
N ARG A 17 -23.84 11.29 34.19
CA ARG A 17 -23.54 12.69 33.83
C ARG A 17 -22.05 13.03 33.64
N SER A 18 -21.26 12.17 32.98
CA SER A 18 -19.86 12.49 32.64
C SER A 18 -19.38 11.97 31.27
N ALA A 19 -20.28 11.74 30.31
CA ALA A 19 -19.92 11.25 28.96
C ALA A 19 -20.15 12.27 27.83
N GLU A 20 -20.76 13.43 28.09
CA GLU A 20 -21.05 14.42 27.02
C GLU A 20 -19.95 15.49 26.84
N GLU A 21 -19.12 15.77 27.85
CA GLU A 21 -18.09 16.83 27.73
C GLU A 21 -16.81 16.41 26.98
N THR A 22 -16.53 15.12 26.83
CA THR A 22 -15.37 14.62 26.06
C THR A 22 -15.63 14.47 24.56
N SER A 23 -16.88 14.53 24.11
CA SER A 23 -17.26 14.38 22.69
C SER A 23 -17.04 15.67 21.86
N GLY A 24 -17.28 16.85 22.45
CA GLY A 24 -17.13 18.13 21.74
C GLY A 24 -15.69 18.46 21.35
N LYS A 25 -14.73 18.18 22.24
CA LYS A 25 -13.31 18.53 22.04
C LYS A 25 -12.62 17.69 20.96
N ALA A 26 -13.10 16.47 20.71
CA ALA A 26 -12.58 15.60 19.67
C ALA A 26 -13.06 16.03 18.27
N ARG A 27 -14.30 16.52 18.14
CA ARG A 27 -14.85 17.04 16.88
C ARG A 27 -14.17 18.32 16.41
N GLU A 28 -13.98 19.27 17.33
CA GLU A 28 -13.39 20.58 17.00
C GLU A 28 -11.92 20.46 16.54
N ALA A 29 -11.17 19.50 17.11
CA ALA A 29 -9.79 19.20 16.70
C ALA A 29 -9.67 18.41 15.38
N SER A 30 -10.74 17.71 14.96
CA SER A 30 -10.82 17.02 13.66
C SER A 30 -10.99 18.03 12.53
N GLU A 31 -11.97 18.93 12.67
CA GLU A 31 -12.29 19.94 11.64
C GLU A 31 -11.12 20.90 11.38
N THR A 32 -10.32 21.25 12.40
CA THR A 32 -9.16 22.14 12.19
C THR A 32 -8.01 21.47 11.42
N LYS A 33 -7.87 20.13 11.52
CA LYS A 33 -6.86 19.39 10.78
C LYS A 33 -7.30 19.14 9.34
N GLU A 34 -8.57 18.79 9.15
CA GLU A 34 -9.19 18.60 7.83
C GLU A 34 -9.00 19.82 6.93
N ASN A 35 -9.28 21.02 7.47
CA ASN A 35 -9.13 22.26 6.72
C ASN A 35 -7.68 22.59 6.33
N LYS A 36 -6.68 22.18 7.12
CA LYS A 36 -5.27 22.49 6.84
C LYS A 36 -4.68 21.64 5.73
N PHE A 37 -5.04 20.35 5.68
CA PHE A 37 -4.59 19.44 4.62
C PHE A 37 -5.17 19.86 3.28
N GLU A 38 -6.48 20.09 3.21
CA GLU A 38 -7.13 20.53 1.98
C GLU A 38 -6.65 21.91 1.52
N ALA A 39 -6.52 22.88 2.44
CA ALA A 39 -5.99 24.20 2.09
C ALA A 39 -4.55 24.11 1.53
N MET A 40 -3.72 23.22 2.09
CA MET A 40 -2.39 22.98 1.58
C MET A 40 -2.45 22.41 0.16
N LEU A 41 -3.19 21.31 -0.06
CA LEU A 41 -3.27 20.70 -1.39
C LEU A 41 -3.84 21.67 -2.43
N ARG A 42 -4.87 22.44 -2.10
CA ARG A 42 -5.42 23.48 -2.99
C ARG A 42 -4.41 24.57 -3.34
N SER A 43 -3.49 24.89 -2.44
CA SER A 43 -2.44 25.89 -2.72
C SER A 43 -1.37 25.35 -3.69
N LEU A 44 -1.22 24.02 -3.78
CA LEU A 44 -0.24 23.36 -4.63
C LEU A 44 -0.82 22.96 -5.99
N LEU A 45 -2.11 22.61 -6.02
CA LEU A 45 -2.82 22.17 -7.20
C LEU A 45 -3.26 23.36 -8.06
N LYS A 46 -3.13 23.22 -9.38
CA LYS A 46 -3.60 24.20 -10.35
C LYS A 46 -4.76 23.58 -11.13
N PRO A 47 -6.00 23.69 -10.64
CA PRO A 47 -7.14 23.13 -11.35
C PRO A 47 -7.18 23.63 -12.79
N ASP A 48 -7.63 22.79 -13.69
CA ASP A 48 -7.98 23.22 -15.04
C ASP A 48 -9.20 24.18 -15.01
N GLY A 49 -9.60 24.69 -16.18
CA GLY A 49 -10.79 25.55 -16.30
C GLY A 49 -12.10 24.87 -15.88
N ALA A 50 -12.11 23.55 -15.67
CA ALA A 50 -13.23 22.75 -15.22
C ALA A 50 -13.11 22.33 -13.73
N ASN A 51 -12.16 22.89 -12.98
CA ASN A 51 -11.89 22.54 -11.58
C ASN A 51 -11.53 21.05 -11.38
N LYS A 52 -10.85 20.46 -12.36
CA LYS A 52 -10.34 19.08 -12.28
C LYS A 52 -8.86 19.07 -11.98
N VAL A 53 -8.42 17.95 -11.41
CA VAL A 53 -7.03 17.63 -11.13
C VAL A 53 -6.70 16.25 -11.72
N ASN A 54 -5.46 16.08 -12.18
CA ASN A 54 -4.94 14.78 -12.63
C ASN A 54 -4.11 14.11 -11.52
N GLU A 55 -3.84 12.81 -11.70
CA GLU A 55 -3.13 12.01 -10.71
C GLU A 55 -1.68 12.47 -10.48
N GLU A 56 -0.98 12.95 -11.51
CA GLU A 56 0.40 13.42 -11.38
C GLU A 56 0.53 14.69 -10.52
N GLU A 57 -0.39 15.65 -10.70
CA GLU A 57 -0.43 16.87 -9.90
C GLU A 57 -0.78 16.56 -8.44
N LEU A 58 -1.76 15.68 -8.24
CA LEU A 58 -2.16 15.19 -6.93
C LEU A 58 -1.02 14.46 -6.22
N PHE A 59 -0.30 13.60 -6.96
CA PHE A 59 0.89 12.91 -6.49
C PHE A 59 1.97 13.87 -6.00
N ALA A 60 2.32 14.89 -6.79
CA ALA A 60 3.32 15.88 -6.41
C ALA A 60 2.90 16.68 -5.16
N ALA A 61 1.62 17.04 -5.05
CA ALA A 61 1.09 17.76 -3.90
C ALA A 61 1.12 16.90 -2.62
N ILE A 62 0.79 15.61 -2.73
CA ILE A 62 0.86 14.67 -1.60
C ILE A 62 2.32 14.44 -1.17
N LEU A 63 3.28 14.33 -2.11
CA LEU A 63 4.70 14.23 -1.76
C LEU A 63 5.15 15.40 -0.86
N GLN A 64 4.81 16.63 -1.24
CA GLN A 64 5.15 17.82 -0.46
C GLN A 64 4.49 17.79 0.92
N GLU A 65 3.24 17.35 1.03
CA GLU A 65 2.53 17.18 2.31
C GLU A 65 3.22 16.16 3.21
N ARG A 66 3.59 14.99 2.68
CA ARG A 66 4.28 13.94 3.44
C ARG A 66 5.65 14.38 3.93
N ILE A 67 6.41 15.07 3.08
CA ILE A 67 7.71 15.65 3.45
C ILE A 67 7.52 16.69 4.55
N LYS A 68 6.53 17.59 4.41
CA LYS A 68 6.21 18.60 5.42
C LYS A 68 5.85 17.98 6.76
N LYS A 69 5.02 16.92 6.74
CA LYS A 69 4.61 16.23 7.95
C LYS A 69 5.77 15.52 8.65
N LEU A 70 6.68 14.92 7.87
CA LEU A 70 7.81 14.14 8.40
C LEU A 70 8.99 15.01 8.84
N LYS A 71 9.35 16.02 8.04
CA LYS A 71 10.60 16.81 8.18
C LYS A 71 10.37 18.29 8.43
N GLY A 72 9.14 18.79 8.36
CA GLY A 72 8.80 20.19 8.59
C GLY A 72 8.78 21.07 7.33
N GLU A 73 8.51 22.36 7.53
CA GLU A 73 8.30 23.34 6.45
C GLU A 73 9.55 23.56 5.58
N ASP A 74 10.74 23.58 6.17
CA ASP A 74 11.98 23.86 5.44
C ASP A 74 12.29 22.77 4.41
N ALA A 75 12.11 21.50 4.79
CA ALA A 75 12.25 20.37 3.88
C ALA A 75 11.19 20.40 2.76
N ALA A 76 9.95 20.76 3.08
CA ALA A 76 8.88 20.89 2.09
C ALA A 76 9.15 22.03 1.09
N LYS A 77 9.70 23.16 1.58
CA LYS A 77 10.15 24.27 0.74
C LYS A 77 11.27 23.83 -0.20
N LYS A 78 12.27 23.12 0.32
CA LYS A 78 13.38 22.59 -0.48
C LYS A 78 12.91 21.60 -1.55
N PHE A 79 11.96 20.72 -1.22
CA PHE A 79 11.30 19.87 -2.21
C PHE A 79 10.61 20.71 -3.29
N SER A 80 9.88 21.76 -2.91
CA SER A 80 9.23 22.66 -3.87
C SER A 80 10.23 23.36 -4.80
N GLU A 81 11.39 23.76 -4.29
CA GLU A 81 12.48 24.34 -5.09
C GLU A 81 13.02 23.31 -6.10
N PHE A 82 13.35 22.10 -5.67
CA PHE A 82 13.77 21.01 -6.57
C PHE A 82 12.72 20.69 -7.62
N PHE A 83 11.45 20.58 -7.20
CA PHE A 83 10.35 20.27 -8.09
C PHE A 83 10.15 21.34 -9.16
N ASN A 84 10.14 22.62 -8.79
CA ASN A 84 9.99 23.71 -9.75
C ASN A 84 11.16 23.78 -10.74
N ASN A 85 12.39 23.54 -10.27
CA ASN A 85 13.57 23.46 -11.14
C ASN A 85 13.45 22.30 -12.13
N ASN A 86 13.08 21.10 -11.66
CA ASN A 86 12.90 19.94 -12.53
C ASN A 86 11.75 20.14 -13.53
N LYS A 87 10.65 20.79 -13.14
CA LYS A 87 9.57 21.15 -14.08
C LYS A 87 10.04 22.12 -15.17
N ALA A 88 10.91 23.06 -14.84
CA ALA A 88 11.47 23.99 -15.81
C ALA A 88 12.42 23.26 -16.78
N GLU A 89 13.28 22.38 -16.26
CA GLU A 89 14.22 21.57 -17.05
C GLU A 89 13.52 20.57 -17.99
N MET A 90 12.45 19.92 -17.51
CA MET A 90 11.73 18.88 -18.25
C MET A 90 10.63 19.43 -19.17
N ARG A 91 10.45 20.76 -19.20
CA ARG A 91 9.46 21.39 -20.06
C ARG A 91 9.85 21.19 -21.53
N ARG A 92 8.99 20.49 -22.26
CA ARG A 92 9.15 20.25 -23.70
C ARG A 92 8.82 21.51 -24.50
N ALA A 93 9.24 21.53 -25.77
CA ALA A 93 8.99 22.64 -26.69
C ALA A 93 7.49 22.91 -26.91
N ASP A 94 6.63 21.91 -26.75
CA ASP A 94 5.16 22.02 -26.83
C ASP A 94 4.51 22.49 -25.52
N GLY A 95 5.31 22.84 -24.51
CA GLY A 95 4.84 23.29 -23.20
C GLY A 95 4.49 22.16 -22.23
N TYR A 96 4.54 20.89 -22.65
CA TYR A 96 4.30 19.75 -21.78
C TYR A 96 5.36 19.63 -20.70
N VAL A 97 4.93 19.25 -19.49
CA VAL A 97 5.81 18.95 -18.37
C VAL A 97 5.38 17.59 -17.80
N PRO A 98 6.24 16.57 -17.79
CA PRO A 98 5.95 15.31 -17.10
C PRO A 98 6.03 15.56 -15.59
N VAL A 99 4.87 15.77 -14.95
CA VAL A 99 4.80 16.25 -13.57
C VAL A 99 5.26 15.16 -12.62
N GLU A 100 4.88 13.91 -12.89
CA GLU A 100 5.33 12.75 -12.11
C GLU A 100 6.86 12.63 -12.10
N ASP A 101 7.51 12.65 -13.28
CA ASP A 101 8.96 12.53 -13.39
C ASP A 101 9.69 13.67 -12.68
N ALA A 102 9.18 14.90 -12.82
CA ALA A 102 9.75 16.06 -12.13
C ALA A 102 9.65 15.95 -10.61
N ALA A 103 8.51 15.46 -10.10
CA ALA A 103 8.28 15.25 -8.67
C ALA A 103 9.14 14.10 -8.12
N ARG A 104 9.27 13.00 -8.87
CA ARG A 104 10.12 11.86 -8.50
C ARG A 104 11.60 12.25 -8.47
N LYS A 105 12.07 13.00 -9.47
CA LYS A 105 13.44 13.53 -9.49
C LYS A 105 13.69 14.46 -8.30
N ALA A 106 12.72 15.31 -7.93
CA ALA A 106 12.82 16.18 -6.76
C ALA A 106 12.90 15.38 -5.45
N LEU A 107 12.11 14.31 -5.32
CA LEU A 107 12.17 13.41 -4.17
C LEU A 107 13.52 12.69 -4.08
N ASN A 108 14.08 12.26 -5.21
CA ASN A 108 15.42 11.68 -5.24
C ASN A 108 16.50 12.71 -4.81
N GLN A 109 16.40 13.96 -5.25
CA GLN A 109 17.30 15.04 -4.81
C GLN A 109 17.18 15.34 -3.31
N MET A 110 16.00 15.16 -2.71
CA MET A 110 15.84 15.23 -1.25
C MET A 110 16.64 14.14 -0.54
N VAL A 111 16.70 12.93 -1.11
CA VAL A 111 17.52 11.81 -0.59
C VAL A 111 19.02 12.08 -0.80
N GLU A 112 19.42 12.48 -2.02
CA GLU A 112 20.81 12.78 -2.35
C GLU A 112 21.40 13.92 -1.51
N SER A 113 20.58 14.91 -1.15
CA SER A 113 20.99 16.02 -0.29
C SER A 113 20.98 15.69 1.22
N GLY A 114 20.57 14.48 1.61
CA GLY A 114 20.53 14.03 2.99
C GLY A 114 19.35 14.54 3.82
N GLU A 115 18.38 15.23 3.20
CA GLU A 115 17.16 15.70 3.89
C GLU A 115 16.21 14.54 4.22
N LEU A 116 16.19 13.54 3.33
CA LEU A 116 15.51 12.28 3.52
C LEU A 116 16.52 11.14 3.50
N SER A 117 16.31 10.12 4.32
CA SER A 117 16.91 8.82 4.05
C SER A 117 16.25 8.14 2.85
N THR A 118 16.91 7.16 2.24
CA THR A 118 16.32 6.34 1.17
C THR A 118 15.01 5.70 1.60
N ASP A 119 14.96 5.15 2.82
CA ASP A 119 13.76 4.51 3.38
C ASP A 119 12.57 5.49 3.45
N GLU A 120 12.81 6.70 3.97
CA GLU A 120 11.79 7.75 4.06
C GLU A 120 11.31 8.17 2.68
N GLY A 121 12.24 8.37 1.73
CA GLY A 121 11.91 8.71 0.34
C GLY A 121 11.03 7.65 -0.33
N GLU A 122 11.40 6.37 -0.23
CA GLU A 122 10.62 5.27 -0.83
C GLU A 122 9.25 5.09 -0.19
N ARG A 123 9.12 5.32 1.12
CA ARG A 123 7.85 5.21 1.84
C ARG A 123 6.91 6.37 1.52
N ILE A 124 7.45 7.60 1.45
CA ILE A 124 6.73 8.78 0.99
C ILE A 124 6.25 8.58 -0.46
N HIS A 125 7.13 8.07 -1.33
CA HIS A 125 6.80 7.75 -2.72
C HIS A 125 5.61 6.79 -2.81
N ALA A 126 5.65 5.68 -2.07
CA ALA A 126 4.58 4.69 -2.06
C ALA A 126 3.25 5.25 -1.52
N GLN A 127 3.29 6.08 -0.48
CA GLN A 127 2.10 6.73 0.09
C GLN A 127 1.46 7.68 -0.93
N ALA A 128 2.27 8.57 -1.52
CA ALA A 128 1.79 9.52 -2.52
C ALA A 128 1.24 8.81 -3.75
N PHE A 129 1.95 7.79 -4.25
CA PHE A 129 1.53 7.03 -5.42
C PHE A 129 0.15 6.40 -5.21
N LYS A 130 -0.07 5.72 -4.07
CA LYS A 130 -1.35 5.07 -3.76
C LYS A 130 -2.48 6.06 -3.47
N ALA A 131 -2.19 7.16 -2.80
CA ALA A 131 -3.20 8.15 -2.44
C ALA A 131 -3.64 9.01 -3.64
N ALA A 132 -2.78 9.16 -4.65
CA ALA A 132 -3.09 9.92 -5.87
C ALA A 132 -3.92 9.15 -6.91
N GLN A 133 -4.23 7.87 -6.69
CA GLN A 133 -4.93 7.02 -7.65
C GLN A 133 -6.42 7.38 -7.72
N LEU A 134 -6.83 8.02 -8.81
CA LEU A 134 -8.18 8.48 -9.10
C LEU A 134 -8.97 7.50 -9.98
N ASP A 135 -8.30 6.59 -10.68
CA ASP A 135 -8.93 5.60 -11.55
C ASP A 135 -8.75 4.13 -11.06
N ASP A 136 -9.17 3.15 -11.87
CA ASP A 136 -9.05 1.72 -11.55
C ASP A 136 -7.66 1.14 -11.85
N ASN A 137 -6.81 1.85 -12.61
CA ASN A 137 -5.48 1.38 -12.97
C ASN A 137 -4.44 1.76 -11.92
N LYS A 138 -4.32 0.89 -10.91
CA LYS A 138 -3.39 1.05 -9.79
C LYS A 138 -1.89 0.88 -10.12
N ASP A 139 -1.52 0.79 -11.39
CA ASP A 139 -0.15 0.52 -11.82
C ASP A 139 0.58 1.76 -12.38
N ALA A 140 -0.14 2.85 -12.68
CA ALA A 140 0.43 4.08 -13.24
C ALA A 140 -0.25 5.32 -12.66
N LEU A 141 0.38 6.49 -12.83
CA LEU A 141 -0.27 7.79 -12.68
C LEU A 141 -0.51 8.37 -14.06
N TYR A 142 -1.68 8.92 -14.29
CA TYR A 142 -2.01 9.53 -15.57
C TYR A 142 -2.09 11.06 -15.51
N ASP A 143 -1.60 11.68 -16.57
CA ASP A 143 -1.72 13.12 -16.79
C ASP A 143 -3.12 13.53 -17.27
N GLY A 144 -3.36 14.85 -17.35
CA GLY A 144 -4.61 15.41 -17.84
C GLY A 144 -4.70 15.55 -19.37
N ARG A 145 -3.64 15.21 -20.12
CA ARG A 145 -3.57 15.48 -21.56
C ARG A 145 -4.09 14.30 -22.37
N GLY A 146 -3.84 13.08 -21.91
CA GLY A 146 -4.07 11.86 -22.70
C GLY A 146 -3.28 11.89 -24.02
N SER A 147 -3.33 10.81 -24.78
CA SER A 147 -2.81 10.81 -26.16
C SER A 147 -3.92 10.46 -27.15
N GLY A 148 -3.80 10.89 -28.41
CA GLY A 148 -4.81 10.61 -29.44
C GLY A 148 -5.05 9.12 -29.68
N SER A 149 -4.12 8.26 -29.25
CA SER A 149 -4.19 6.79 -29.30
C SER A 149 -4.41 6.13 -27.94
N ASP A 150 -4.34 6.88 -26.84
CA ASP A 150 -4.49 6.36 -25.48
C ASP A 150 -5.37 7.32 -24.66
N PRO A 151 -6.67 7.01 -24.49
CA PRO A 151 -7.62 7.85 -23.79
C PRO A 151 -7.49 7.76 -22.26
N THR A 152 -6.35 7.32 -21.73
CA THR A 152 -6.07 7.30 -20.29
C THR A 152 -5.91 8.72 -19.74
N ILE A 153 -7.04 9.38 -19.58
CA ILE A 153 -7.18 10.66 -18.89
C ILE A 153 -7.80 10.34 -17.54
N ALA A 154 -6.99 10.25 -16.49
CA ALA A 154 -7.47 10.11 -15.12
C ALA A 154 -7.58 11.50 -14.49
N VAL A 155 -8.69 12.18 -14.77
CA VAL A 155 -9.06 13.42 -14.10
C VAL A 155 -10.26 13.19 -13.21
N SER A 156 -10.24 13.78 -12.03
CA SER A 156 -11.37 13.79 -11.11
C SER A 156 -11.72 15.22 -10.70
N ASP A 157 -12.95 15.41 -10.23
CA ASP A 157 -13.33 16.65 -9.56
C ASP A 157 -12.39 16.89 -8.38
N MET A 158 -11.86 18.11 -8.25
CA MET A 158 -10.88 18.47 -7.21
C MET A 158 -11.34 18.02 -5.81
N GLU A 159 -12.61 18.28 -5.47
CA GLU A 159 -13.18 17.90 -4.17
C GLU A 159 -13.13 16.38 -3.93
N ALA A 160 -13.53 15.59 -4.93
CA ALA A 160 -13.52 14.13 -4.84
C ALA A 160 -12.09 13.59 -4.72
N ALA A 161 -11.16 14.14 -5.48
CA ALA A 161 -9.74 13.80 -5.43
C ALA A 161 -9.13 14.09 -4.04
N LEU A 162 -9.41 15.27 -3.48
CA LEU A 162 -8.93 15.67 -2.15
C LEU A 162 -9.48 14.77 -1.04
N VAL A 163 -10.78 14.48 -1.07
CA VAL A 163 -11.42 13.59 -0.09
C VAL A 163 -10.85 12.18 -0.18
N SER A 164 -10.73 11.61 -1.38
CA SER A 164 -10.18 10.27 -1.60
C SER A 164 -8.73 10.17 -1.10
N SER A 165 -7.90 11.15 -1.47
CA SER A 165 -6.50 11.23 -1.04
C SER A 165 -6.39 11.32 0.48
N ARG A 166 -7.20 12.18 1.11
CA ARG A 166 -7.23 12.35 2.57
C ARG A 166 -7.53 11.03 3.27
N VAL A 167 -8.58 10.34 2.86
CA VAL A 167 -8.98 9.06 3.46
C VAL A 167 -7.83 8.04 3.37
N MET A 168 -7.11 7.97 2.25
CA MET A 168 -5.97 7.06 2.14
C MET A 168 -4.77 7.49 3.01
N ILE A 169 -4.48 8.78 3.09
CA ILE A 169 -3.42 9.30 3.96
C ILE A 169 -3.73 9.04 5.43
N GLU A 170 -4.97 9.24 5.87
CA GLU A 170 -5.42 8.95 7.23
C GLU A 170 -5.25 7.46 7.57
N LYS A 171 -5.54 6.57 6.62
CA LYS A 171 -5.29 5.12 6.79
C LYS A 171 -3.82 4.78 6.93
N PHE A 172 -2.93 5.46 6.21
CA PHE A 172 -1.49 5.27 6.37
C PHE A 172 -1.00 5.83 7.71
N ASP A 173 -1.56 6.96 8.15
CA ASP A 173 -1.20 7.60 9.40
C ASP A 173 -1.70 6.84 10.64
N SER A 174 -2.86 6.18 10.53
CA SER A 174 -3.42 5.33 11.58
C SER A 174 -2.82 3.92 11.59
N GLY A 175 -2.11 3.52 10.54
CA GLY A 175 -1.61 2.16 10.36
C GLY A 175 -2.66 1.15 9.89
N GLU A 176 -3.87 1.60 9.53
CA GLU A 176 -4.92 0.75 8.92
C GLU A 176 -4.50 0.24 7.53
N ALA A 177 -3.66 1.00 6.82
CA ALA A 177 -3.10 0.60 5.54
C ALA A 177 -1.57 0.68 5.53
N ASP A 178 -0.94 -0.24 4.80
CA ASP A 178 0.49 -0.18 4.49
C ASP A 178 0.71 0.23 3.02
N ALA A 179 1.46 1.31 2.85
CA ALA A 179 1.89 1.76 1.53
C ALA A 179 2.99 0.85 0.96
N GLY A 180 3.77 0.16 1.78
CA GLY A 180 5.00 -0.50 1.38
C GLY A 180 6.09 0.51 1.04
N LYS A 181 7.01 0.13 0.15
CA LYS A 181 8.09 0.98 -0.36
C LYS A 181 8.05 0.96 -1.88
N LEU A 182 8.36 2.11 -2.49
CA LEU A 182 8.46 2.24 -3.94
C LEU A 182 9.81 2.89 -4.28
N ALA A 183 10.64 2.16 -5.03
CA ALA A 183 11.98 2.59 -5.40
C ALA A 183 11.97 3.96 -6.11
N LEU A 184 13.01 4.77 -5.89
CA LEU A 184 13.13 6.13 -6.42
C LEU A 184 13.79 6.19 -7.80
N ASP A 185 14.56 5.17 -8.18
CA ASP A 185 15.50 5.18 -9.30
C ASP A 185 14.86 5.03 -10.71
N GLY A 186 13.54 5.16 -10.82
CA GLY A 186 12.85 5.42 -12.09
C GLY A 186 12.98 4.33 -13.16
N GLY A 187 13.63 3.20 -12.88
CA GLY A 187 13.69 2.07 -13.80
C GLY A 187 12.32 1.46 -13.90
N SER A 188 11.49 1.94 -14.86
CA SER A 188 10.14 1.46 -15.22
C SER A 188 9.61 0.48 -14.18
N SER A 189 9.30 1.01 -13.01
CA SER A 189 8.79 0.22 -11.90
C SER A 189 7.29 0.11 -12.16
N ALA A 190 6.94 -0.53 -13.28
CA ALA A 190 5.98 -1.61 -13.18
C ALA A 190 6.45 -2.37 -11.96
N LEU A 191 5.75 -2.16 -10.84
CA LEU A 191 5.91 -2.83 -9.55
C LEU A 191 6.93 -3.94 -9.72
N LYS A 192 8.16 -3.88 -9.19
CA LYS A 192 9.01 -5.08 -9.10
C LYS A 192 8.10 -6.15 -8.49
N ALA A 193 7.57 -7.01 -9.37
CA ALA A 193 6.22 -7.52 -9.18
C ALA A 193 6.34 -8.59 -8.12
N GLY A 194 5.96 -8.19 -6.92
CA GLY A 194 6.16 -8.99 -5.75
C GLY A 194 6.36 -8.03 -4.62
N VAL A 195 5.24 -7.50 -4.14
CA VAL A 195 5.08 -7.25 -2.71
C VAL A 195 5.59 -8.52 -2.04
N GLU A 196 6.82 -8.45 -1.55
CA GLU A 196 7.45 -9.47 -0.75
C GLU A 196 6.77 -9.37 0.59
N VAL A 197 5.77 -10.23 0.79
CA VAL A 197 5.14 -10.37 2.09
C VAL A 197 6.07 -11.29 2.85
N LYS A 198 6.68 -10.81 3.94
CA LYS A 198 7.23 -11.74 4.91
C LYS A 198 6.08 -12.63 5.35
N ALA A 199 6.14 -13.92 5.02
CA ALA A 199 5.18 -14.86 5.58
C ALA A 199 5.41 -14.80 7.09
N SER A 200 4.36 -14.45 7.83
CA SER A 200 4.49 -14.36 9.27
C SER A 200 4.29 -15.75 9.86
N HIS A 201 4.94 -16.04 11.00
CA HIS A 201 4.63 -17.21 11.83
C HIS A 201 3.25 -17.11 12.50
N GLY A 202 2.47 -16.07 12.20
CA GLY A 202 1.13 -15.82 12.73
C GLY A 202 0.07 -16.10 11.68
N VAL A 203 -1.05 -16.67 12.13
CA VAL A 203 -2.20 -17.07 11.33
C VAL A 203 -2.72 -15.92 10.45
N ASP A 204 -2.48 -15.94 9.13
CA ASP A 204 -3.05 -15.03 8.10
C ASP A 204 -4.59 -15.22 7.95
N GLY A 205 -5.21 -15.97 8.86
CA GLY A 205 -6.62 -16.32 8.90
C GLY A 205 -6.96 -17.56 8.08
N PRO A 206 -8.21 -18.07 8.18
CA PRO A 206 -8.63 -19.31 7.52
C PRO A 206 -8.49 -19.32 5.98
N ASN A 207 -8.28 -18.15 5.37
CA ASN A 207 -8.17 -17.94 3.92
C ASN A 207 -6.80 -17.35 3.49
N GLY A 208 -5.82 -17.38 4.39
CA GLY A 208 -4.47 -16.84 4.21
C GLY A 208 -3.59 -17.63 3.25
N PHE A 209 -2.30 -17.31 3.21
CA PHE A 209 -1.29 -18.11 2.53
C PHE A 209 -0.81 -19.19 3.50
N VAL A 210 -0.73 -20.45 3.08
CA VAL A 210 -0.23 -21.52 3.96
C VAL A 210 0.96 -22.21 3.32
N PHE A 211 2.06 -22.23 4.06
CA PHE A 211 3.25 -23.02 3.82
C PHE A 211 3.29 -24.14 4.87
N LYS A 212 2.95 -25.36 4.47
CA LYS A 212 2.99 -26.54 5.35
C LYS A 212 4.22 -27.38 4.99
N PRO A 213 5.30 -27.32 5.80
CA PRO A 213 6.60 -27.91 5.46
C PRO A 213 6.53 -29.43 5.31
N VAL A 214 5.66 -30.09 6.07
CA VAL A 214 5.45 -31.54 6.01
C VAL A 214 3.95 -31.82 5.84
N SER A 215 3.55 -32.29 4.67
CA SER A 215 2.18 -32.71 4.39
C SER A 215 1.90 -34.11 4.94
N GLU A 216 0.70 -34.33 5.47
CA GLU A 216 0.28 -35.64 6.02
C GLU A 216 0.18 -36.73 4.95
N SER A 217 -0.02 -36.35 3.69
CA SER A 217 -0.26 -37.31 2.62
C SER A 217 1.00 -37.98 2.08
N ASP A 218 2.11 -37.23 2.03
CA ASP A 218 3.34 -37.64 1.31
C ASP A 218 4.63 -37.15 2.01
N GLY A 219 4.53 -36.50 3.17
CA GLY A 219 5.68 -35.99 3.91
C GLY A 219 6.31 -34.74 3.30
N ASN A 220 5.86 -34.29 2.14
CA ASN A 220 6.51 -33.21 1.39
C ASN A 220 5.85 -31.85 1.64
N LEU A 221 6.56 -30.78 1.24
CA LEU A 221 6.05 -29.42 1.29
C LEU A 221 4.77 -29.29 0.45
N VAL A 222 3.76 -28.68 1.05
CA VAL A 222 2.53 -28.25 0.37
C VAL A 222 2.26 -26.77 0.64
N ILE A 223 1.94 -26.03 -0.42
CA ILE A 223 1.59 -24.62 -0.36
C ILE A 223 0.14 -24.45 -0.82
N LEU A 224 -0.65 -23.74 -0.02
CA LEU A 224 -2.03 -23.39 -0.33
C LEU A 224 -2.14 -21.88 -0.50
N LEU A 225 -2.64 -21.43 -1.63
CA LEU A 225 -2.83 -20.02 -1.90
C LEU A 225 -4.18 -19.52 -1.36
N PRO A 226 -4.30 -18.22 -1.06
CA PRO A 226 -5.59 -17.60 -0.78
C PRO A 226 -6.62 -17.87 -1.89
N PRO A 227 -7.91 -18.10 -1.58
CA PRO A 227 -8.96 -18.37 -2.58
C PRO A 227 -9.08 -17.30 -3.67
N LYS A 228 -8.73 -16.04 -3.36
CA LYS A 228 -8.73 -14.91 -4.31
C LYS A 228 -7.77 -15.07 -5.50
N PHE A 229 -6.86 -16.05 -5.44
CA PHE A 229 -5.94 -16.38 -6.54
C PHE A 229 -6.44 -17.53 -7.42
N SER A 230 -7.51 -18.22 -7.04
CA SER A 230 -8.02 -19.38 -7.77
C SER A 230 -8.39 -19.05 -9.22
N GLY A 231 -7.92 -19.87 -10.15
CA GLY A 231 -8.06 -19.69 -11.60
C GLY A 231 -7.10 -18.65 -12.19
N ARG A 232 -6.36 -17.89 -11.37
CA ARG A 232 -5.52 -16.76 -11.80
C ARG A 232 -4.02 -17.07 -11.77
N VAL A 233 -3.61 -18.16 -11.16
CA VAL A 233 -2.19 -18.52 -11.05
C VAL A 233 -1.75 -19.24 -12.32
N LYS A 234 -0.56 -18.89 -12.78
CA LYS A 234 0.13 -19.50 -13.91
C LYS A 234 1.15 -20.52 -13.39
N ASP A 235 2.02 -20.08 -12.50
CA ASP A 235 3.09 -20.91 -11.92
C ASP A 235 3.33 -20.51 -10.45
N ILE A 236 3.83 -21.44 -9.64
CA ILE A 236 4.44 -21.15 -8.34
C ILE A 236 5.85 -21.75 -8.32
N ILE A 237 6.83 -20.97 -7.85
CA ILE A 237 8.24 -21.32 -7.96
C ILE A 237 8.92 -21.01 -6.63
N LEU A 238 9.69 -21.96 -6.09
CA LEU A 238 10.62 -21.74 -5.00
C LEU A 238 11.92 -21.17 -5.57
N LYS A 239 12.44 -20.14 -4.92
CA LYS A 239 13.72 -19.50 -5.26
C LYS A 239 14.61 -19.40 -4.03
N ASP A 240 15.92 -19.49 -4.24
CA ASP A 240 16.92 -19.22 -3.20
C ASP A 240 17.04 -17.70 -2.93
N GLU A 241 17.91 -17.34 -1.99
CA GLU A 241 18.17 -15.95 -1.59
C GLU A 241 18.74 -15.08 -2.73
N ASP A 242 19.45 -15.69 -3.67
CA ASP A 242 19.98 -15.05 -4.88
C ASP A 242 18.93 -14.92 -6.00
N GLY A 243 17.74 -15.49 -5.81
CA GLY A 243 16.63 -15.46 -6.76
C GLY A 243 16.71 -16.53 -7.85
N ASN A 244 17.63 -17.48 -7.77
CA ASN A 244 17.69 -18.64 -8.66
C ASN A 244 16.50 -19.57 -8.39
N LYS A 245 15.99 -20.21 -9.44
CA LYS A 245 14.87 -21.14 -9.32
C LYS A 245 15.35 -22.48 -8.76
N ILE A 246 14.72 -22.92 -7.67
CA ILE A 246 14.97 -24.23 -7.06
C ILE A 246 13.99 -25.25 -7.66
N GLU A 247 12.69 -25.01 -7.50
CA GLU A 247 11.66 -25.96 -7.90
C GLU A 247 10.35 -25.26 -8.29
N LYS A 248 9.66 -25.80 -9.30
CA LYS A 248 8.31 -25.37 -9.67
C LYS A 248 7.29 -26.28 -8.99
N GLY A 249 6.32 -25.69 -8.29
CA GLY A 249 5.26 -26.45 -7.63
C GLY A 249 4.32 -27.14 -8.62
N ARG A 250 3.95 -28.38 -8.33
CA ARG A 250 2.95 -29.14 -9.09
C ARG A 250 1.56 -28.84 -8.55
N SER A 251 0.69 -28.27 -9.39
CA SER A 251 -0.71 -28.03 -9.02
C SER A 251 -1.45 -29.36 -8.79
N VAL A 252 -2.24 -29.42 -7.72
CA VAL A 252 -3.19 -30.52 -7.45
C VAL A 252 -4.65 -30.05 -7.53
N GLY A 253 -4.88 -28.86 -8.10
CA GLY A 253 -6.21 -28.25 -8.22
C GLY A 253 -6.65 -27.52 -6.96
N LEU A 254 -7.97 -27.37 -6.81
CA LEU A 254 -8.61 -26.68 -5.70
C LEU A 254 -8.86 -27.65 -4.54
N THR A 255 -8.35 -27.32 -3.35
CA THR A 255 -8.59 -28.08 -2.12
C THR A 255 -8.96 -27.14 -0.97
N ASN A 256 -9.34 -27.66 0.20
CA ASN A 256 -9.46 -26.91 1.46
C ASN A 256 -10.17 -25.54 1.32
N GLY A 257 -11.43 -25.54 0.88
CA GLY A 257 -12.21 -24.30 0.72
C GLY A 257 -11.94 -23.55 -0.59
N GLY A 258 -11.63 -24.27 -1.68
CA GLY A 258 -11.46 -23.67 -3.01
C GLY A 258 -10.11 -22.99 -3.22
N ARG A 259 -9.09 -23.44 -2.49
CA ARG A 259 -7.72 -22.92 -2.53
C ARG A 259 -6.87 -23.71 -3.49
N GLU A 260 -6.21 -23.02 -4.42
CA GLU A 260 -5.21 -23.69 -5.25
C GLU A 260 -4.07 -24.22 -4.39
N THR A 261 -3.75 -25.50 -4.61
CA THR A 261 -2.80 -26.25 -3.80
C THR A 261 -1.68 -26.76 -4.68
N TYR A 262 -0.45 -26.61 -4.19
CA TYR A 262 0.76 -26.95 -4.91
C TYR A 262 1.67 -27.82 -4.05
N ARG A 263 2.17 -28.91 -4.63
CA ARG A 263 3.06 -29.87 -3.99
C ARG A 263 4.47 -29.79 -4.57
N TYR A 264 5.43 -30.15 -3.72
CA TYR A 264 6.84 -30.18 -4.06
C TYR A 264 7.46 -31.54 -3.76
N SER A 265 8.70 -31.74 -4.24
CA SER A 265 9.37 -33.03 -4.21
C SER A 265 9.98 -33.41 -2.87
N LYS A 266 10.20 -32.44 -1.97
CA LYS A 266 10.87 -32.63 -0.67
C LYS A 266 10.06 -32.03 0.48
N PRO A 267 10.29 -32.45 1.74
CA PRO A 267 9.85 -31.70 2.92
C PRO A 267 10.48 -30.30 2.95
N GLY A 268 9.81 -29.36 3.62
CA GLY A 268 10.24 -27.98 3.78
C GLY A 268 11.68 -27.85 4.28
N ALA A 269 12.04 -28.62 5.32
CA ALA A 269 13.37 -28.61 5.93
C ALA A 269 14.54 -29.05 5.03
N GLU A 270 14.27 -29.62 3.84
CA GLU A 270 15.31 -29.97 2.87
C GLU A 270 15.56 -28.89 1.81
N TYR A 271 14.79 -27.79 1.84
CA TYR A 271 15.06 -26.60 1.04
C TYR A 271 15.98 -25.63 1.79
N PRO A 272 16.78 -24.81 1.08
CA PRO A 272 17.64 -23.82 1.71
C PRO A 272 16.84 -22.76 2.47
N GLU A 273 17.43 -22.24 3.55
CA GLU A 273 16.93 -21.09 4.32
C GLU A 273 16.70 -19.86 3.42
N ASN A 274 15.94 -18.87 3.93
CA ASN A 274 15.66 -17.61 3.23
C ASN A 274 15.01 -17.79 1.85
N LEU A 275 14.03 -18.68 1.78
CA LEU A 275 13.39 -19.07 0.54
C LEU A 275 12.35 -18.05 0.10
N THR A 276 12.28 -17.77 -1.21
CA THR A 276 11.21 -16.98 -1.80
C THR A 276 10.22 -17.89 -2.54
N VAL A 277 8.96 -17.85 -2.15
CA VAL A 277 7.85 -18.45 -2.90
C VAL A 277 7.28 -17.41 -3.86
N GLU A 278 7.58 -17.55 -5.15
CA GLU A 278 7.09 -16.67 -6.22
C GLU A 278 5.84 -17.27 -6.88
N VAL A 279 4.69 -16.63 -6.67
CA VAL A 279 3.41 -16.93 -7.32
C VAL A 279 3.27 -16.04 -8.55
N LYS A 280 3.35 -16.62 -9.74
CA LYS A 280 3.13 -15.93 -11.03
C LYS A 280 1.68 -16.03 -11.43
N LEU A 281 1.07 -14.91 -11.77
CA LEU A 281 -0.30 -14.82 -12.20
C LEU A 281 -0.40 -14.81 -13.73
N LYS A 282 -1.55 -15.24 -14.27
CA LYS A 282 -1.83 -15.29 -15.72
C LYS A 282 -1.80 -13.91 -16.38
N ASN A 283 -2.02 -12.84 -15.62
CA ASN A 283 -1.96 -11.46 -16.08
C ASN A 283 -0.52 -10.88 -16.09
N GLY A 284 0.51 -11.70 -15.88
CA GLY A 284 1.91 -11.27 -15.88
C GLY A 284 2.41 -10.73 -14.54
N LYS A 285 1.53 -10.43 -13.58
CA LYS A 285 1.94 -10.00 -12.23
C LYS A 285 2.49 -11.18 -11.40
N SER A 286 3.24 -10.88 -10.36
CA SER A 286 3.68 -11.88 -9.37
C SER A 286 3.52 -11.40 -7.93
N LYS A 287 3.34 -12.36 -7.03
CA LYS A 287 3.31 -12.19 -5.58
C LYS A 287 4.46 -13.01 -4.99
N ARG A 288 5.16 -12.46 -4.00
CA ARG A 288 6.29 -13.14 -3.35
C ARG A 288 6.01 -13.31 -1.86
N TYR A 289 6.35 -14.48 -1.33
CA TYR A 289 6.33 -14.77 0.10
C TYR A 289 7.74 -15.16 0.54
N PHE A 290 8.26 -14.47 1.55
CA PHE A 290 9.56 -14.78 2.13
C PHE A 290 9.39 -15.78 3.28
N ILE A 291 10.16 -16.87 3.22
CA ILE A 291 10.15 -18.00 4.15
C ILE A 291 11.54 -18.10 4.76
N GLU A 292 11.72 -17.52 5.95
CA GLU A 292 13.01 -17.49 6.62
C GLU A 292 13.52 -18.90 6.93
N HIS A 293 12.64 -19.74 7.50
CA HIS A 293 12.92 -21.10 7.93
C HIS A 293 11.97 -22.10 7.27
N PRO A 294 12.33 -22.73 6.14
CA PRO A 294 11.47 -23.69 5.44
C PRO A 294 11.05 -24.92 6.25
N ALA A 295 11.68 -25.19 7.40
CA ALA A 295 11.24 -26.21 8.34
C ALA A 295 9.97 -25.80 9.13
N ASP A 296 9.67 -24.51 9.21
CA ASP A 296 8.55 -23.96 9.96
C ASP A 296 7.27 -23.91 9.13
N ARG A 297 6.15 -23.89 9.84
CA ARG A 297 4.83 -23.62 9.26
C ARG A 297 4.60 -22.11 9.22
N TYR A 298 4.09 -21.65 8.08
CA TYR A 298 3.57 -20.30 7.90
C TYR A 298 2.12 -20.41 7.46
N ASP A 299 1.22 -19.61 8.02
CA ASP A 299 -0.21 -19.69 7.74
C ASP A 299 -0.92 -18.35 7.72
#